data_AF-A0AAD8NEP7-F1
#
_entry.id   AF-A0AAD8NEP7-F1
#
_cell.length_a   1.000
_cell.length_b   1.000
_cell.length_c   1.000
_cell.angle_alpha   90.00
_cell.angle_beta   90.00
_cell.angle_gamma   90.00
#
_symmetry.space_group_name_H-M   'P 1'
#
loop_
_entity.id
_entity.type
_entity.pdbx_description
1 polymer ?
#
loop_
_entity_poly.entity_id
_entity_poly.type
_entity_poly.pdbx_seq_one_letter_code
_entity_poly.pdbx_strand_id
1 'polypeptide(L)'
;MWKQSHCKKGSRPLDKDLSLLVEEVDFEDVDLDENIEEENLDWVDDRARETWVKYKECLVNKYGKEQCKHPKSVDKDLWIQASGGIKKGKVYGLSNVSDSYTHGRQNPEIERLNKVIDELVKEKDEEKERMDGVIEGLAAENETIRNRMENFERMLKVMAQGGQSSS
;
A
#
# COMPACT_ATOMS: atom_id res chain seq x y z
N MET A 1 -10.94 -4.71 18.64
CA MET A 1 -12.19 -4.12 18.15
C MET A 1 -13.29 -4.72 19.01
N TRP A 2 -13.82 -3.98 20.00
CA TRP A 2 -14.68 -4.51 21.08
C TRP A 2 -15.86 -3.61 21.41
N LYS A 3 -15.72 -2.34 21.04
CA LYS A 3 -16.81 -1.42 20.84
C LYS A 3 -16.96 -1.19 19.34
N GLN A 4 -18.20 -1.06 18.88
CA GLN A 4 -18.53 -0.86 17.47
C GLN A 4 -19.46 0.35 17.38
N SER A 5 -19.19 1.26 16.45
CA SER A 5 -20.16 2.30 16.12
C SER A 5 -21.33 1.63 15.40
N HIS A 6 -22.55 1.85 15.88
CA HIS A 6 -23.74 1.36 15.19
C HIS A 6 -23.88 2.09 13.85
N CYS A 7 -23.21 1.60 12.80
CA CYS A 7 -23.58 1.92 11.44
C CYS A 7 -25.00 1.39 11.24
N LYS A 8 -25.94 2.27 10.86
CA LYS A 8 -27.29 1.89 10.42
C LYS A 8 -27.18 0.69 9.48
N LYS A 9 -28.03 -0.33 9.68
CA LYS A 9 -28.09 -1.53 8.82
C LYS A 9 -28.04 -1.10 7.35
N GLY A 10 -26.93 -1.38 6.67
CA GLY A 10 -26.75 -1.11 5.24
C GLY A 10 -25.51 -0.32 4.84
N SER A 11 -24.82 0.37 5.75
CA SER A 11 -23.62 1.14 5.38
C SER A 11 -22.34 0.31 5.58
N ARG A 12 -21.65 -0.01 4.48
CA ARG A 12 -20.35 -0.67 4.50
C ARG A 12 -19.26 0.33 4.96
N PRO A 13 -18.21 -0.10 5.67
CA PRO A 13 -17.19 0.81 6.20
C PRO A 13 -16.25 1.45 5.15
N LEU A 14 -16.32 1.00 3.89
CA LEU A 14 -15.36 1.34 2.83
C LEU A 14 -15.85 2.43 1.85
N ASP A 15 -17.04 3.00 2.04
CA ASP A 15 -17.59 4.04 1.15
C ASP A 15 -17.22 5.47 1.58
N LYS A 16 -16.05 5.66 2.21
CA LYS A 16 -15.46 6.98 2.44
C LYS A 16 -14.25 7.15 1.54
N ASP A 17 -14.45 6.98 0.24
CA ASP A 17 -13.47 7.40 -0.75
C ASP A 17 -13.45 8.93 -0.87
N LEU A 18 -12.28 9.48 -0.57
CA LEU A 18 -11.59 10.45 -1.43
C LEU A 18 -12.40 11.68 -1.87
N SER A 19 -12.90 12.45 -0.92
CA SER A 19 -13.32 13.84 -1.19
C SER A 19 -13.00 14.69 0.03
N LEU A 20 -12.24 15.77 -0.16
CA LEU A 20 -11.74 16.74 0.83
C LEU A 20 -10.27 16.60 1.29
N LEU A 21 -9.37 16.22 0.38
CA LEU A 21 -8.05 16.86 0.36
C LEU A 21 -8.03 17.81 -0.84
N VAL A 22 -8.34 19.08 -0.61
CA VAL A 22 -7.58 20.26 -1.07
C VAL A 22 -8.18 21.47 -0.32
N GLU A 23 -7.61 21.84 0.81
CA GLU A 23 -7.33 23.26 1.07
C GLU A 23 -6.10 23.35 1.96
N GLU A 24 -5.08 23.96 1.36
CA GLU A 24 -3.75 24.24 1.85
C GLU A 24 -3.83 25.24 3.01
N VAL A 25 -3.51 24.81 4.23
CA VAL A 25 -3.24 25.72 5.36
C VAL A 25 -2.10 25.14 6.19
N ASP A 26 -0.94 25.79 6.09
CA ASP A 26 0.17 25.68 7.04
C ASP A 26 -0.32 26.09 8.45
N PHE A 27 -0.17 25.22 9.45
CA PHE A 27 -0.04 25.66 10.84
C PHE A 27 0.74 24.62 11.66
N GLU A 28 1.88 25.07 12.18
CA GLU A 28 2.68 24.40 13.20
C GLU A 28 1.84 24.15 14.47
N ASP A 29 2.16 23.06 15.18
CA ASP A 29 1.80 22.80 16.58
C ASP A 29 0.31 22.48 16.87
N VAL A 30 -0.09 21.24 16.56
CA VAL A 30 -1.30 20.63 17.17
C VAL A 30 -0.91 19.30 17.79
N ASP A 31 -0.79 19.35 19.12
CA ASP A 31 -0.76 18.21 20.04
C ASP A 31 -1.86 17.22 19.62
N LEU A 32 -1.47 16.06 19.09
CA LEU A 32 -2.39 14.97 18.76
C LEU A 32 -2.84 14.31 20.06
N ASP A 33 -3.63 15.05 20.84
CA ASP A 33 -4.45 14.51 21.89
C ASP A 33 -5.45 13.54 21.24
N GLU A 34 -5.44 12.33 21.77
CA GLU A 34 -6.10 11.14 21.28
C GLU A 34 -7.61 11.24 21.52
N ASN A 35 -8.29 12.17 20.84
CA ASN A 35 -9.73 12.38 20.97
C ASN A 35 -10.47 11.88 19.73
N ILE A 36 -10.36 10.57 19.45
CA ILE A 36 -11.34 9.90 18.60
C ILE A 36 -12.55 9.61 19.48
N GLU A 37 -13.59 10.43 19.32
CA GLU A 37 -14.97 10.31 19.81
C GLU A 37 -15.34 8.93 20.40
N GLU A 38 -14.97 8.68 21.66
CA GLU A 38 -15.33 7.42 22.36
C GLU A 38 -16.82 7.39 22.76
N GLU A 39 -17.54 8.51 22.58
CA GLU A 39 -18.95 8.69 22.97
C GLU A 39 -19.95 7.90 22.10
N ASN A 40 -19.59 7.50 20.87
CA ASN A 40 -20.50 6.81 19.95
C ASN A 40 -20.27 5.30 19.83
N LEU A 41 -19.53 4.72 20.77
CA LEU A 41 -19.05 3.33 20.71
C LEU A 41 -19.73 2.45 21.75
N ASP A 42 -20.69 1.64 21.29
CA ASP A 42 -21.35 0.63 22.12
C ASP A 42 -20.56 -0.68 22.16
N TRP A 43 -20.63 -1.37 23.29
CA TRP A 43 -20.04 -2.70 23.46
C TRP A 43 -20.71 -3.71 22.52
N VAL A 44 -19.91 -4.54 21.85
CA VAL A 44 -20.42 -5.55 20.90
C VAL A 44 -21.33 -6.58 21.60
N ASP A 45 -21.00 -6.96 22.84
CA ASP A 45 -21.85 -7.77 23.72
C ASP A 45 -21.47 -7.53 25.20
N ASP A 46 -22.27 -8.08 26.15
CA ASP A 46 -22.00 -7.95 27.59
C ASP A 46 -20.67 -8.61 27.99
N ARG A 47 -20.28 -9.68 27.29
CA ARG A 47 -19.03 -10.40 27.55
C ARG A 47 -17.81 -9.56 27.22
N ALA A 48 -17.86 -8.71 26.18
CA ALA A 48 -16.81 -7.77 25.83
C ALA A 48 -16.58 -6.77 26.95
N ARG A 49 -17.68 -6.21 27.50
CA ARG A 49 -17.64 -5.28 28.62
C ARG A 49 -17.04 -5.92 29.87
N GLU A 50 -17.53 -7.10 30.25
CA GLU A 50 -17.03 -7.84 31.42
C GLU A 50 -15.54 -8.19 31.28
N THR A 51 -15.12 -8.61 30.09
CA THR A 51 -13.72 -8.96 29.81
C THR A 51 -12.82 -7.73 29.92
N TRP A 52 -13.27 -6.57 29.43
CA TRP A 52 -12.52 -5.32 29.56
C TRP A 52 -12.34 -4.88 31.02
N VAL A 53 -13.38 -5.00 31.84
CA VAL A 53 -13.31 -4.69 33.28
C VAL A 53 -12.27 -5.59 33.96
N LYS A 54 -12.32 -6.90 33.70
CA LYS A 54 -11.33 -7.86 34.24
C LYS A 54 -9.91 -7.55 33.74
N TYR A 55 -9.75 -7.19 32.47
CA TYR A 55 -8.46 -6.83 31.92
C TYR A 55 -7.88 -5.58 32.57
N LYS A 56 -8.71 -4.55 32.81
CA LYS A 56 -8.29 -3.34 33.53
C LYS A 56 -7.89 -3.64 34.97
N GLU A 57 -8.60 -4.53 35.66
CA GLU A 57 -8.20 -5.01 36.99
C GLU A 57 -6.85 -5.75 36.94
N CYS A 58 -6.65 -6.64 35.97
CA CYS A 58 -5.38 -7.32 35.74
C CYS A 58 -4.23 -6.34 35.47
N LEU A 59 -4.46 -5.29 34.69
CA LEU A 59 -3.48 -4.25 34.42
C LEU A 59 -3.10 -3.48 35.69
N VAL A 60 -4.10 -3.09 36.49
CA VAL A 60 -3.86 -2.39 37.77
C VAL A 60 -3.09 -3.28 38.75
N ASN A 61 -3.39 -4.58 38.78
CA ASN A 61 -2.69 -5.53 39.63
C ASN A 61 -1.22 -5.74 39.20
N LYS A 62 -0.92 -5.71 37.89
CA LYS A 62 0.44 -5.92 37.36
C LYS A 62 1.30 -4.65 37.34
N TYR A 63 0.72 -3.52 36.93
CA TYR A 63 1.44 -2.26 36.67
C TYR A 63 1.13 -1.15 37.68
N GLY A 64 0.18 -1.37 38.59
CA GLY A 64 -0.28 -0.39 39.55
C GLY A 64 -1.41 0.51 39.01
N LYS A 65 -1.91 1.41 39.86
CA LYS A 65 -3.04 2.30 39.52
C LYS A 65 -2.67 3.41 38.52
N GLU A 66 -1.39 3.69 38.37
CA GLU A 66 -0.90 4.74 37.48
C GLU A 66 -0.98 4.29 36.02
N GLN A 67 -1.89 4.89 35.26
CA GLN A 67 -2.12 4.52 33.85
C GLN A 67 -0.90 4.74 32.96
N CYS A 68 0.00 5.66 33.31
CA CYS A 68 1.25 5.89 32.58
C CYS A 68 2.23 4.70 32.67
N LYS A 69 2.07 3.81 33.66
CA LYS A 69 2.84 2.57 33.79
C LYS A 69 2.25 1.42 32.99
N HIS A 70 1.04 1.59 32.46
CA HIS A 70 0.37 0.55 31.68
C HIS A 70 0.99 0.53 30.28
N PRO A 71 1.12 -0.65 29.65
CA PRO A 71 1.61 -0.74 28.29
C PRO A 71 0.69 0.04 27.34
N LYS A 72 1.30 0.75 26.38
CA LYS A 72 0.58 1.47 25.32
C LYS A 72 -0.22 0.51 24.41
N SER A 73 0.19 -0.75 24.35
CA SER A 73 -0.48 -1.81 23.59
C SER A 73 -1.13 -2.82 24.53
N VAL A 74 -2.08 -3.61 24.00
CA VAL A 74 -2.77 -4.65 24.77
C VAL A 74 -1.79 -5.75 25.17
N ASP A 75 -1.65 -5.98 26.48
CA ASP A 75 -0.91 -7.11 27.03
C ASP A 75 -1.70 -8.40 26.75
N LYS A 76 -1.18 -9.21 25.83
CA LYS A 76 -1.87 -10.42 25.34
C LYS A 76 -2.08 -11.45 26.45
N ASP A 77 -1.14 -11.59 27.39
CA ASP A 77 -1.22 -12.60 28.43
C ASP A 77 -2.29 -12.23 29.47
N LEU A 78 -2.32 -10.95 29.86
CA LEU A 78 -3.38 -10.42 30.72
C LEU A 78 -4.75 -10.50 30.04
N TRP A 79 -4.79 -10.28 28.72
CA TRP A 79 -6.02 -10.40 27.95
C TRP A 79 -6.52 -11.85 27.90
N ILE A 80 -5.63 -12.81 27.65
CA ILE A 80 -5.94 -14.25 27.68
C ILE A 80 -6.50 -14.62 29.06
N GLN A 81 -5.87 -14.12 30.13
CA GLN A 81 -6.36 -14.36 31.49
C GLN A 81 -7.76 -13.78 31.71
N ALA A 82 -7.99 -12.51 31.36
CA ALA A 82 -9.25 -11.82 31.57
C ALA A 82 -10.41 -12.41 30.75
N SER A 83 -10.12 -12.88 29.53
CA SER A 83 -11.11 -13.45 28.59
C SER A 83 -11.50 -14.90 28.88
N GLY A 84 -10.91 -15.50 29.91
CA GLY A 84 -11.19 -16.89 30.33
C GLY A 84 -10.37 -17.93 29.57
N GLY A 85 -9.18 -17.56 29.10
CA GLY A 85 -8.20 -18.44 28.48
C GLY A 85 -8.44 -18.74 27.00
N ILE A 86 -7.56 -19.58 26.46
CA ILE A 86 -7.65 -20.07 25.08
C ILE A 86 -8.68 -21.21 25.03
N LYS A 87 -9.74 -21.06 24.24
CA LYS A 87 -10.75 -22.10 24.01
C LYS A 87 -10.72 -22.51 22.55
N LYS A 88 -10.43 -23.80 22.28
CA LYS A 88 -10.33 -24.34 20.90
C LYS A 88 -9.37 -23.53 20.01
N GLY A 89 -8.22 -23.10 20.55
CA GLY A 89 -7.22 -22.28 19.82
C GLY A 89 -7.62 -20.82 19.58
N LYS A 90 -8.77 -20.37 20.13
CA LYS A 90 -9.28 -19.01 19.99
C LYS A 90 -9.34 -18.31 21.33
N VAL A 91 -9.06 -17.02 21.32
CA VAL A 91 -9.26 -16.13 22.47
C VAL A 91 -10.31 -15.12 22.08
N TYR A 92 -11.24 -14.87 22.99
CA TYR A 92 -12.35 -13.96 22.69
C TYR A 92 -11.82 -12.59 22.30
N GLY A 93 -12.20 -12.14 21.09
CA GLY A 93 -11.81 -10.91 20.38
C GLY A 93 -10.32 -10.69 20.09
N LEU A 94 -9.48 -11.71 20.25
CA LEU A 94 -8.18 -11.77 19.58
C LEU A 94 -8.31 -12.64 18.33
N SER A 95 -7.58 -12.28 17.27
CA SER A 95 -7.37 -13.19 16.13
C SER A 95 -6.79 -14.52 16.63
N ASN A 96 -7.09 -15.63 15.93
CA ASN A 96 -6.64 -16.99 16.30
C ASN A 96 -5.21 -16.97 16.86
N VAL A 97 -5.02 -17.48 18.07
CA VAL A 97 -3.70 -17.58 18.74
C VAL A 97 -2.96 -18.82 18.23
N SER A 98 -3.31 -19.30 17.03
CA SER A 98 -2.77 -20.51 16.44
C SER A 98 -1.42 -20.19 15.80
N ASP A 99 -0.39 -20.59 16.56
CA ASP A 99 0.88 -21.18 16.13
C ASP A 99 1.58 -20.56 14.91
N SER A 100 2.76 -19.99 15.13
CA SER A 100 3.65 -19.43 14.10
C SER A 100 4.15 -20.44 13.05
N TYR A 101 3.65 -21.68 13.06
CA TYR A 101 4.00 -22.76 12.13
C TYR A 101 3.05 -22.96 10.95
N THR A 102 2.11 -22.05 10.67
CA THR A 102 1.40 -22.07 9.37
C THR A 102 2.19 -21.39 8.26
N HIS A 103 3.44 -21.79 8.04
CA HIS A 103 4.18 -21.49 6.80
C HIS A 103 4.03 -22.62 5.75
N GLY A 104 3.16 -23.61 5.99
CA GLY A 104 3.19 -24.88 5.26
C GLY A 104 2.05 -25.16 4.28
N ARG A 105 1.15 -24.22 3.97
CA ARG A 105 0.27 -24.36 2.79
C ARG A 105 0.76 -23.40 1.73
N GLN A 106 1.72 -23.85 0.92
CA GLN A 106 1.88 -23.31 -0.42
C GLN A 106 0.51 -23.38 -1.10
N ASN A 107 -0.10 -22.23 -1.33
CA ASN A 107 -1.34 -22.15 -2.08
C ASN A 107 -0.96 -22.49 -3.53
N PRO A 108 -1.43 -23.62 -4.11
CA PRO A 108 -1.05 -24.04 -5.45
C PRO A 108 -1.38 -22.97 -6.51
N GLU A 109 -2.31 -22.07 -6.21
CA GLU A 109 -2.60 -20.92 -7.05
C GLU A 109 -1.49 -19.87 -7.05
N ILE A 110 -0.83 -19.65 -5.91
CA ILE A 110 0.31 -18.71 -5.83
C ILE A 110 1.48 -19.24 -6.66
N GLU A 111 1.75 -20.54 -6.62
CA GLU A 111 2.81 -21.15 -7.43
C GLU A 111 2.52 -21.03 -8.93
N ARG A 112 1.27 -21.27 -9.35
CA ARG A 112 0.83 -21.07 -10.73
C ARG A 112 0.95 -19.61 -11.17
N LEU A 113 0.49 -18.68 -10.33
CA LEU A 113 0.56 -17.25 -10.63
C LEU A 113 2.00 -16.77 -10.73
N ASN A 114 2.90 -17.21 -9.85
CA ASN A 114 4.32 -16.89 -9.94
C ASN A 114 4.91 -17.34 -11.27
N LYS A 115 4.58 -18.54 -11.73
CA LYS A 115 5.03 -19.02 -13.04
C LYS A 115 4.50 -18.17 -14.20
N VAL A 116 3.23 -17.76 -14.16
CA VAL A 116 2.65 -16.85 -15.17
C VAL A 116 3.33 -15.48 -15.13
N ILE A 117 3.63 -14.96 -13.95
CA ILE A 117 4.36 -13.69 -13.78
C ILE A 117 5.75 -13.80 -14.42
N ASP A 118 6.48 -14.88 -14.17
CA ASP A 118 7.82 -15.08 -14.76
C ASP A 118 7.77 -15.15 -16.29
N GLU A 119 6.78 -15.85 -16.86
CA GLU A 119 6.56 -15.91 -18.31
C GLU A 119 6.23 -14.53 -18.91
N LEU A 120 5.35 -13.76 -18.26
CA LEU A 120 4.97 -12.40 -18.70
C LEU A 120 6.13 -11.41 -18.60
N VAL A 121 6.95 -11.49 -17.54
CA VAL A 121 8.14 -10.63 -17.39
C VAL A 121 9.12 -10.89 -18.52
N LYS A 122 9.37 -12.16 -18.83
CA LYS A 122 10.25 -12.56 -19.93
C LYS A 122 9.74 -12.04 -21.28
N GLU A 123 8.46 -12.25 -21.60
CA GLU A 123 7.86 -11.75 -22.84
C GLU A 123 7.96 -10.22 -22.95
N LYS A 124 7.70 -9.51 -21.84
CA LYS A 124 7.80 -8.04 -21.79
C LYS A 124 9.23 -7.55 -22.04
N ASP A 125 10.23 -8.25 -21.53
CA ASP A 125 11.64 -7.89 -21.75
C ASP A 125 12.07 -8.20 -23.19
N GLU A 126 11.65 -9.33 -23.76
CA GLU A 126 11.90 -9.65 -25.18
C GLU A 126 11.24 -8.64 -26.12
N GLU A 127 10.00 -8.23 -25.85
CA GLU A 127 9.31 -7.22 -26.66
C GLU A 127 9.98 -5.86 -26.56
N LYS A 128 10.49 -5.50 -25.38
CA LYS A 128 11.25 -4.27 -25.21
C LYS A 128 12.50 -4.25 -26.08
N GLU A 129 13.27 -5.34 -26.08
CA GLU A 129 14.47 -5.47 -26.92
C GLU A 129 14.12 -5.41 -28.42
N ARG A 130 12.99 -6.00 -28.85
CA ARG A 130 12.50 -5.87 -30.23
C ARG A 130 12.20 -4.41 -30.59
N MET A 131 11.51 -3.70 -29.71
CA MET A 131 11.15 -2.30 -29.93
C MET A 131 12.38 -1.39 -29.98
N ASP A 132 13.34 -1.60 -29.07
CA ASP A 132 14.59 -0.84 -29.04
C ASP A 132 15.36 -1.04 -30.37
N GLY A 133 15.40 -2.27 -30.90
CA GLY A 133 15.99 -2.54 -32.22
C GLY A 133 15.28 -1.82 -33.39
N VAL A 134 13.95 -1.71 -33.36
CA VAL A 134 13.19 -0.94 -34.37
C VAL A 134 13.52 0.55 -34.29
N ILE A 135 13.61 1.10 -33.07
CA ILE A 135 13.95 2.51 -32.85
C ILE A 135 15.35 2.82 -33.39
N GLU A 136 16.34 1.96 -33.10
CA GLU A 136 17.70 2.11 -33.62
C GLU A 136 17.75 2.06 -35.15
N GLY A 137 17.01 1.12 -35.75
CA GLY A 137 16.92 0.99 -37.21
C GLY A 137 16.34 2.26 -37.86
N LEU A 138 15.23 2.78 -37.34
CA LEU A 138 14.61 4.02 -37.81
C LEU A 138 15.53 5.24 -37.59
N ALA A 139 16.27 5.29 -36.49
CA ALA A 139 17.23 6.36 -36.24
C ALA A 139 18.36 6.37 -37.28
N ALA A 140 18.90 5.19 -37.63
CA ALA A 140 19.95 5.05 -38.65
C ALA A 140 19.45 5.41 -40.06
N GLU A 141 18.22 5.04 -40.40
CA GLU A 141 17.61 5.42 -41.68
C GLU A 141 17.39 6.93 -41.77
N ASN A 142 16.87 7.55 -40.71
CA ASN A 142 16.70 9.00 -40.63
C ASN A 142 18.04 9.76 -40.73
N GLU A 143 19.11 9.23 -40.13
CA GLU A 143 20.47 9.76 -40.28
C GLU A 143 20.93 9.72 -41.74
N THR A 144 20.66 8.60 -42.42
CA THR A 144 21.01 8.43 -43.84
C THR A 144 20.25 9.43 -44.72
N ILE A 145 18.95 9.62 -44.48
CA ILE A 145 18.12 10.59 -45.20
C ILE A 145 18.65 12.02 -44.97
N ARG A 146 18.95 12.38 -43.72
CA ARG A 146 19.47 13.71 -43.38
C ARG A 146 20.78 14.01 -44.10
N ASN A 147 21.73 13.07 -44.07
CA ASN A 147 23.01 13.21 -44.77
C ASN A 147 22.82 13.38 -46.30
N ARG A 148 21.86 12.67 -46.90
CA ARG A 148 21.52 12.85 -48.32
C ARG A 148 20.96 14.25 -48.60
N MET A 149 20.06 14.75 -47.74
CA MET A 149 19.52 16.10 -47.87
C MET A 149 20.63 17.17 -47.77
N GLU A 150 21.51 17.08 -46.78
CA GLU A 150 22.63 18.01 -46.63
C GLU A 150 23.55 18.02 -47.84
N ASN A 151 23.80 16.86 -48.45
CA ASN A 151 24.60 16.78 -49.67
C ASN A 151 23.94 17.49 -50.85
N PHE A 152 22.62 17.32 -51.03
CA PHE A 152 21.88 18.05 -52.07
C PHE A 152 21.89 19.56 -51.83
N GLU A 153 21.71 20.02 -50.59
CA GLU A 153 21.81 21.44 -50.23
C GLU A 153 23.18 22.02 -50.56
N ARG A 154 24.27 21.31 -50.24
CA ARG A 154 25.64 21.72 -50.59
C ARG A 154 25.82 21.84 -52.10
N MET A 155 25.33 20.86 -52.87
CA MET A 155 25.42 20.87 -54.32
C MET A 155 24.66 22.05 -54.94
N LEU A 156 23.44 22.32 -54.47
CA LEU A 156 22.64 23.47 -54.90
C LEU A 156 23.36 24.79 -54.61
N LYS A 157 23.99 24.92 -53.44
CA LYS A 157 24.75 26.11 -53.07
C LYS A 157 25.95 26.36 -53.99
N VAL A 158 26.69 25.31 -54.35
CA VAL A 158 27.82 25.41 -55.30
C VAL A 158 27.33 25.87 -56.68
N MET A 159 26.24 25.29 -57.18
CA MET A 159 25.67 25.67 -58.49
C MET A 159 25.17 27.12 -58.49
N ALA A 160 24.59 27.60 -57.40
CA ALA A 160 24.16 28.99 -57.27
C ALA A 160 25.34 29.99 -57.25
N GLN A 161 26.49 29.61 -56.67
CA GLN A 161 27.69 30.46 -56.60
C GLN A 161 28.51 30.45 -57.91
N GLY A 162 28.56 29.33 -58.63
CA GLY A 162 29.25 29.21 -59.93
C GLY A 162 28.62 30.05 -61.05
N GLY A 163 27.36 30.47 -60.90
CA GLY A 163 26.69 31.37 -61.85
C GLY A 163 27.03 32.85 -61.70
N GLN A 164 27.71 33.28 -60.63
CA GLN A 164 28.00 34.70 -60.37
C GLN A 164 29.40 35.15 -60.83
N SER A 165 30.25 34.25 -61.31
CA SER A 165 31.64 34.54 -61.75
C SER A 165 31.80 34.60 -63.28
N SER A 166 30.70 34.70 -64.02
CA SER A 166 30.67 34.89 -65.48
C SER A 166 29.71 36.02 -65.85
N SER A 167 30.07 37.26 -65.53
CA SER A 167 29.49 38.49 -66.11
C SER A 167 30.54 39.58 -66.14
#